data_AF-A0A1H6WYR8-F1
#
_entry.id   AF-A0A1H6WYR8-F1
#
_cell.length_a   1.000
_cell.length_b   1.000
_cell.length_c   1.000
_cell.angle_alpha   90.00
_cell.angle_beta   90.00
_cell.angle_gamma   90.00
#
_symmetry.space_group_name_H-M   'P 1'
#
loop_
_entity.id
_entity.type
_entity.pdbx_description
1 polymer ?
#
loop_
_entity_poly.entity_id
_entity_poly.type
_entity_poly.pdbx_seq_one_letter_code
_entity_poly.pdbx_strand_id
1 'polypeptide(L)'
;MKNRAKYLIAGLVTAMLSLQQVAAQCAMCRATIENNVSNGDTTVGAGLNVGILYLFLAPYLLLSIIGYFWYKKAKQKKRFSLRS
;
A
#
# COMPACT_ATOMS: atom_id res chain seq x y z
N MET A 1 22.57 34.91 9.56
CA MET A 1 22.33 33.62 8.85
C MET A 1 22.71 32.38 9.67
N LYS A 2 23.77 32.41 10.50
CA LYS A 2 24.21 31.28 11.34
C LYS A 2 23.13 30.68 12.27
N ASN A 3 22.29 31.49 12.89
CA ASN A 3 21.29 30.97 13.85
C ASN A 3 20.07 30.33 13.15
N ARG A 4 19.65 30.85 12.00
CA ARG A 4 18.59 30.23 11.20
C ARG A 4 19.04 28.87 10.66
N ALA A 5 20.28 28.76 10.18
CA ALA A 5 20.87 27.49 9.77
C ALA A 5 20.94 26.48 10.93
N LYS A 6 21.26 26.90 12.16
CA LYS A 6 21.26 26.03 13.35
C LYS A 6 19.87 25.43 13.64
N TYR A 7 18.81 26.24 13.58
CA TYR A 7 17.44 25.73 13.79
C TYR A 7 16.98 24.82 12.64
N LEU A 8 17.36 25.12 11.41
CA LEU A 8 17.06 24.27 10.26
C LEU A 8 17.79 22.92 10.33
N ILE A 9 19.06 22.92 10.74
CA ILE A 9 19.85 21.69 10.93
C ILE A 9 19.28 20.88 12.10
N ALA A 10 18.95 21.53 13.23
CA ALA A 10 18.33 20.85 14.36
C ALA A 10 16.97 20.22 13.99
N GLY A 11 16.13 20.94 13.25
CA GLY A 11 14.85 20.42 12.76
C GLY A 11 15.01 19.24 11.79
N LEU A 12 15.99 19.31 10.87
CA LEU A 12 16.29 18.23 9.95
C LEU A 12 16.77 16.97 10.68
N VAL A 13 17.65 17.14 11.68
CA VAL A 13 18.13 16.01 12.50
C VAL A 13 16.97 15.36 13.25
N THR A 14 16.13 16.14 13.94
CA THR A 14 14.95 15.60 14.64
C THR A 14 13.98 14.88 13.70
N ALA A 15 13.78 15.39 12.47
CA ALA A 15 12.92 14.75 11.48
C ALA A 15 13.51 13.43 10.94
N MET A 16 14.83 13.29 10.83
CA MET A 16 15.43 12.03 10.39
C MET A 16 15.38 10.93 11.47
N LEU A 17 15.44 11.30 12.76
CA LEU A 17 15.34 10.34 13.86
C LEU A 17 13.92 9.75 14.03
N SER A 18 12.86 10.46 13.60
CA SER A 18 11.47 9.97 13.72
C SER A 18 11.09 8.94 12.64
N LEU A 19 11.78 8.92 11.50
CA LEU A 19 11.50 7.97 10.41
C LEU A 19 11.77 6.50 10.79
N GLN A 20 12.69 6.26 11.72
CA GLN A 20 13.03 4.89 12.17
C GLN A 20 11.92 4.24 13.00
N GLN A 21 11.06 5.02 13.65
CA GLN A 21 10.00 4.49 14.52
C GLN A 21 8.82 3.93 13.71
N VAL A 22 8.53 4.50 12.54
CA VAL A 22 7.39 4.09 11.69
C VAL A 22 7.58 2.68 11.13
N ALA A 23 8.79 2.34 10.66
CA ALA A 23 9.09 1.02 10.13
C ALA A 23 9.05 -0.08 11.20
N ALA A 24 9.44 0.24 12.44
CA ALA A 24 9.41 -0.69 13.57
C ALA A 24 7.98 -0.96 14.10
N GLN A 25 7.11 0.05 14.07
CA GLN A 25 5.71 -0.09 14.52
C GLN A 25 4.89 -1.02 13.61
N CYS A 26 5.21 -1.11 12.32
CA CYS A 26 4.53 -2.03 11.39
C CYS A 26 4.78 -3.51 11.73
N ALA A 27 5.97 -3.86 12.23
CA ALA A 27 6.29 -5.22 12.63
C ALA A 27 5.68 -5.57 14.01
N MET A 28 5.65 -4.60 14.94
CA MET A 28 5.10 -4.81 16.29
C MET A 28 3.58 -4.95 16.30
N CYS A 29 2.88 -4.16 15.48
CA CYS A 29 1.43 -4.30 15.32
C CYS A 29 1.07 -5.67 14.75
N ARG A 30 1.82 -6.13 13.75
CA ARG A 30 1.61 -7.45 13.15
C ARG A 30 1.89 -8.59 14.15
N ALA A 31 3.01 -8.53 14.87
CA ALA A 31 3.37 -9.57 15.85
C ALA A 31 2.40 -9.61 17.04
N THR A 32 1.93 -8.46 17.53
CA THR A 32 0.93 -8.41 18.60
C THR A 32 -0.38 -9.06 18.15
N ILE A 33 -0.83 -8.76 16.93
CA ILE A 33 -2.05 -9.35 16.36
C ILE A 33 -1.90 -10.87 16.20
N GLU A 34 -0.78 -11.35 15.64
CA GLU A 34 -0.49 -12.79 15.49
C GLU A 34 -0.49 -13.52 16.86
N ASN A 35 0.05 -12.89 17.92
CA ASN A 35 0.04 -13.46 19.28
C ASN A 35 -1.36 -13.51 19.91
N ASN A 36 -2.21 -12.49 19.71
CA ASN A 36 -3.58 -12.48 20.24
C ASN A 36 -4.42 -13.62 19.62
N VAL A 37 -4.23 -13.91 18.33
CA VAL A 37 -4.90 -15.02 17.64
C VAL A 37 -4.44 -16.38 18.18
N SER A 38 -3.14 -16.53 18.46
CA SER A 38 -2.58 -17.77 19.04
C SER A 38 -3.09 -18.06 20.45
N ASN A 39 -3.45 -17.01 21.21
CA ASN A 39 -3.97 -17.11 22.58
C ASN A 39 -5.50 -17.30 22.66
N GLY A 40 -6.18 -17.52 21.52
CA GLY A 40 -7.61 -17.86 21.48
C GLY A 40 -8.57 -16.69 21.22
N ASP A 41 -8.07 -15.46 21.06
CA ASP A 41 -8.88 -14.31 20.63
C ASP A 41 -8.97 -14.26 19.09
N THR A 42 -9.93 -15.02 18.54
CA THR A 42 -10.08 -15.22 17.08
C THR A 42 -10.78 -14.07 16.34
N THR A 43 -11.31 -13.07 17.04
CA THR A 43 -11.98 -11.90 16.45
C THR A 43 -11.04 -11.11 15.53
N VAL A 44 -9.74 -11.15 15.80
CA VAL A 44 -8.70 -10.50 15.00
C VAL A 44 -8.12 -11.44 13.93
N GLY A 45 -8.19 -12.76 14.14
CA GLY A 45 -7.65 -13.79 13.24
C GLY A 45 -8.57 -14.17 12.07
N ALA A 46 -9.89 -14.03 12.24
CA ALA A 46 -10.86 -14.21 11.15
C ALA A 46 -10.63 -13.24 9.97
N GLY A 47 -9.99 -12.09 10.23
CA GLY A 47 -9.58 -11.13 9.20
C GLY A 47 -8.39 -11.58 8.33
N LEU A 48 -7.68 -12.66 8.66
CA LEU A 48 -6.47 -13.07 7.95
C LEU A 48 -6.77 -13.75 6.59
N ASN A 49 -7.82 -14.59 6.52
CA ASN A 49 -8.30 -15.13 5.25
C ASN A 49 -8.80 -14.01 4.32
N VAL A 50 -9.40 -12.96 4.90
CA VAL A 50 -9.80 -11.75 4.16
C VAL A 50 -8.57 -10.96 3.71
N GLY A 51 -7.52 -10.86 4.54
CA GLY A 51 -6.27 -10.19 4.19
C GLY A 51 -5.52 -10.85 3.03
N ILE A 52 -5.46 -12.18 3.00
CA ILE A 52 -4.87 -12.93 1.87
C ILE A 52 -5.70 -12.71 0.60
N LEU A 53 -7.03 -12.84 0.70
CA LEU A 53 -7.92 -12.54 -0.43
C LEU A 53 -7.79 -11.09 -0.91
N TYR A 54 -7.60 -10.13 -0.02
CA TYR A 54 -7.41 -8.72 -0.36
C TYR A 54 -6.09 -8.47 -1.12
N LEU A 55 -4.99 -9.09 -0.66
CA LEU A 55 -3.68 -9.01 -1.31
C LEU A 55 -3.67 -9.65 -2.70
N PHE A 56 -4.41 -10.76 -2.89
CA PHE A 56 -4.59 -11.36 -4.21
C PHE A 56 -5.57 -10.58 -5.08
N LEU A 57 -6.64 -9.99 -4.53
CA LEU A 57 -7.65 -9.28 -5.31
C LEU A 57 -7.11 -7.99 -5.95
N ALA A 58 -6.21 -7.28 -5.27
CA ALA A 58 -5.62 -6.04 -5.77
C ALA A 58 -4.94 -6.17 -7.16
N PRO A 59 -3.99 -7.11 -7.40
CA PRO A 59 -3.39 -7.27 -8.72
C PRO A 59 -4.39 -7.73 -9.79
N TYR A 60 -5.38 -8.57 -9.46
CA TYR A 60 -6.38 -9.01 -10.44
C TYR A 60 -7.31 -7.86 -10.87
N LEU A 61 -7.72 -7.00 -9.94
CA LEU A 61 -8.53 -5.81 -10.27
C LEU A 61 -7.73 -4.83 -11.14
N LEU A 62 -6.47 -4.58 -10.80
CA LEU A 62 -5.59 -3.70 -11.57
C LEU A 62 -5.45 -4.19 -13.02
N LEU A 63 -5.17 -5.49 -13.21
CA LEU A 63 -5.07 -6.10 -14.55
C LEU A 63 -6.39 -6.05 -15.32
N SER A 64 -7.52 -6.27 -14.65
CA SER A 64 -8.84 -6.22 -15.29
C SER A 64 -9.18 -4.83 -15.80
N ILE A 65 -8.86 -3.79 -15.03
CA ILE A 65 -9.07 -2.39 -15.42
C ILE A 65 -8.21 -2.05 -16.65
N ILE A 66 -6.92 -2.36 -16.60
CA ILE A 66 -5.98 -2.11 -17.70
C ILE A 66 -6.44 -2.84 -18.96
N GLY A 67 -6.78 -4.13 -18.85
CA GLY A 67 -7.27 -4.95 -19.95
C GLY A 67 -8.56 -4.40 -20.58
N TYR A 68 -9.51 -3.96 -19.75
CA TYR A 68 -10.76 -3.35 -20.23
C TYR A 68 -10.52 -2.05 -21.03
N PHE A 69 -9.68 -1.15 -20.51
CA PHE A 69 -9.34 0.08 -21.20
C PHE A 69 -8.59 -0.19 -22.51
N TRP A 70 -7.66 -1.15 -22.50
CA TRP A 70 -6.93 -1.55 -23.70
C TRP A 70 -7.86 -2.14 -24.76
N TYR A 71 -8.77 -3.05 -24.38
CA TYR A 71 -9.77 -3.62 -25.28
C TYR A 71 -10.69 -2.56 -25.88
N LYS A 72 -11.17 -1.60 -25.06
CA LYS A 72 -12.03 -0.50 -25.53
C LYS A 72 -11.31 0.36 -26.56
N LYS A 73 -10.04 0.70 -26.32
CA LYS A 73 -9.22 1.49 -27.26
C LYS A 73 -8.90 0.71 -28.54
N ALA A 74 -8.60 -0.59 -28.42
CA ALA A 74 -8.35 -1.46 -29.56
C ALA A 74 -9.59 -1.59 -30.47
N LYS A 75 -10.80 -1.73 -29.88
CA LYS A 75 -12.06 -1.77 -30.63
C LYS A 75 -12.36 -0.46 -31.36
N GLN A 76 -12.04 0.69 -30.75
CA GLN A 76 -12.18 2.00 -31.40
C GLN A 76 -11.23 2.16 -32.60
N LYS A 77 -9.97 1.73 -32.47
CA LYS A 77 -9.01 1.75 -33.59
C LYS A 77 -9.45 0.82 -34.74
N LYS A 78 -9.91 -0.40 -34.43
CA LYS A 78 -10.42 -1.33 -35.45
C LYS A 78 -11.63 -0.76 -36.19
N ARG A 79 -12.57 -0.12 -35.48
CA ARG A 79 -13.75 0.50 -36.09
C ARG A 79 -13.42 1.73 -36.94
N PHE A 80 -12.39 2.49 -36.59
CA PHE A 80 -11.90 3.61 -37.40
C PHE A 80 -11.24 3.12 -38.70
N SER A 81 -10.39 2.09 -38.62
CA SER A 81 -9.72 1.48 -39.78
C SER A 81 -10.67 0.79 -40.78
N LEU A 82 -11.88 0.39 -40.34
CA LEU A 82 -12.90 -0.20 -41.22
C LEU A 82 -13.82 0.84 -41.88
N ARG A 83 -13.70 2.12 -41.50
CA ARG A 83 -14.54 3.22 -42.02
C ARG A 83 -13.74 4.27 -42.81
N SER A 84 -12.43 4.13 -42.87
CA SER A 84 -11.55 4.77 -43.86
C SER A 84 -11.37 3.86 -45.05
#